data_AF-A0AA38KPP3-F1
#
_entry.id   AF-A0AA38KPP3-F1
#
_cell.length_a   1.000
_cell.length_b   1.000
_cell.length_c   1.000
_cell.angle_alpha   90.00
_cell.angle_beta   90.00
_cell.angle_gamma   90.00
#
_symmetry.space_group_name_H-M   'P 1'
#
loop_
_entity.id
_entity.type
_entity.pdbx_description
1 polymer ?
#
loop_
_entity_poly.entity_id
_entity_poly.type
_entity_poly.pdbx_seq_one_letter_code
_entity_poly.pdbx_strand_id
1 'polypeptide(L)' 'SSSRKLVAKDEWEKRLRDVKIRKDDMNKLIMNFLVTEGYVDAAKKFQLESGTK' A
#
# COMPACT_ATOMS: atom_id res chain seq x y z
N SER A 1 -12.13 30.07 9.27
CA SER A 1 -10.86 29.58 9.83
C SER A 1 -11.00 28.09 10.08
N SER A 2 -10.32 27.23 9.32
CA SER A 2 -10.42 25.78 9.52
C SER A 2 -9.46 25.37 10.63
N SER A 3 -10.01 25.04 11.80
CA SER A 3 -9.24 24.58 12.95
C SER A 3 -8.50 23.30 12.59
N ARG A 4 -7.16 23.31 12.61
CA ARG A 4 -6.37 22.08 12.41
C ARG A 4 -6.76 21.08 13.49
N LYS A 5 -7.32 19.94 13.08
CA LYS A 5 -7.60 18.82 13.99
C LYS A 5 -6.25 18.20 14.38
N LEU A 6 -5.87 18.36 15.64
CA LEU A 6 -4.78 17.61 16.25
C LEU A 6 -5.31 16.20 16.54
N VAL A 7 -4.76 15.20 15.86
CA VAL A 7 -5.07 13.78 16.12
C VAL A 7 -3.98 13.26 17.03
N ALA A 8 -4.35 12.70 18.18
CA ALA A 8 -3.41 12.08 19.10
C ALA A 8 -2.83 10.78 18.49
N LYS A 9 -1.62 10.40 18.89
CA LYS A 9 -0.90 9.26 18.30
C LYS A 9 -1.69 7.95 18.42
N ASP A 10 -2.28 7.70 19.58
CA ASP A 10 -3.10 6.53 19.88
C ASP A 10 -4.35 6.46 18.99
N GLU A 11 -5.01 7.60 18.79
CA GLU A 11 -6.16 7.73 17.90
C GLU A 11 -5.76 7.51 16.44
N TRP A 12 -4.61 8.05 16.02
CA TRP A 12 -4.07 7.82 14.68
C TRP A 12 -3.78 6.34 14.42
N GLU A 13 -3.12 5.67 15.35
CA GLU A 13 -2.82 4.24 15.24
C GLU A 13 -4.09 3.38 15.23
N LYS A 14 -5.12 3.75 15.99
CA LYS A 14 -6.42 3.07 15.95
C LYS A 14 -7.04 3.20 14.56
N ARG A 15 -7.12 4.43 14.04
CA ARG A 15 -7.65 4.69 12.69
C ARG A 15 -6.87 3.91 11.63
N LEU A 16 -5.55 3.84 11.75
CA LEU A 16 -4.69 3.10 10.82
C LEU A 16 -4.98 1.59 10.83
N ARG A 17 -5.20 0.99 12.00
CA ARG A 17 -5.57 -0.43 12.13
C ARG A 17 -6.96 -0.75 11.58
N ASP A 18 -7.86 0.22 11.63
CA ASP A 18 -9.24 0.09 11.13
C ASP A 18 -9.29 0.17 9.59
N VAL A 19 -8.28 0.76 8.94
CA VAL A 19 -8.18 0.75 7.47
C VAL A 19 -7.95 -0.68 6.98
N LYS A 20 -8.97 -1.23 6.31
CA LYS A 20 -8.87 -2.52 5.62
C LYS A 20 -8.45 -2.29 4.17
N ILE A 21 -7.16 -2.45 3.90
CA ILE A 21 -6.66 -2.49 2.52
C ILE A 21 -6.72 -3.94 2.05
N ARG A 22 -7.34 -4.18 0.89
CA ARG A 22 -7.31 -5.51 0.29
C ARG A 22 -5.89 -5.81 -0.19
N LYS A 23 -5.41 -7.02 0.14
CA LYS A 23 -4.09 -7.49 -0.29
C LYS A 23 -3.90 -7.36 -1.81
N ASP A 24 -4.95 -7.67 -2.59
CA ASP A 24 -4.93 -7.55 -4.04
C ASP A 24 -4.66 -6.13 -4.53
N ASP A 25 -5.23 -5.13 -3.87
CA ASP A 25 -5.08 -3.72 -4.25
C ASP A 25 -3.67 -3.23 -3.92
N MET A 26 -3.12 -3.67 -2.79
CA MET A 26 -1.72 -3.41 -2.42
C MET A 26 -0.76 -4.08 -3.42
N ASN A 27 -1.02 -5.33 -3.78
CA ASN A 27 -0.15 -6.05 -4.69
C ASN A 27 -0.13 -5.41 -6.09
N LYS A 28 -1.28 -4.92 -6.59
CA LYS A 28 -1.36 -4.15 -7.85
C LYS A 28 -0.54 -2.87 -7.77
N LEU A 29 -0.62 -2.14 -6.65
CA LEU A 29 0.17 -0.93 -6.45
C LEU A 29 1.67 -1.22 -6.50
N ILE A 30 2.11 -2.28 -5.82
CA ILE A 30 3.51 -2.72 -5.83
C ILE A 30 3.94 -3.15 -7.24
N MET A 31 3.12 -3.92 -7.96
CA MET A 31 3.42 -4.30 -9.35
C MET A 31 3.58 -3.08 -10.26
N ASN A 32 2.68 -2.10 -10.16
CA ASN A 32 2.77 -0.88 -10.95
C ASN A 32 4.07 -0.12 -10.66
N PHE A 33 4.47 -0.04 -9.39
CA PHE A 33 5.74 0.56 -9.00
C PHE A 33 6.94 -0.18 -9.61
N LEU A 34 7.00 -1.52 -9.46
CA LEU A 34 8.10 -2.33 -9.96
C LEU A 34 8.24 -2.25 -11.49
N VAL A 35 7.12 -2.21 -12.21
CA VAL A 35 7.12 -2.10 -13.68
C VAL A 35 7.51 -0.69 -14.13
N THR A 36 6.96 0.35 -13.49
CA THR A 36 7.21 1.76 -13.88
C THR A 36 8.66 2.16 -13.63
N GLU A 37 9.24 1.72 -12.52
CA GLU A 37 10.65 1.99 -12.18
C GLU A 37 11.64 1.06 -12.92
N GLY A 38 11.15 0.12 -13.74
CA GLY A 38 11.99 -0.76 -14.55
C GLY A 38 12.64 -1.92 -13.80
N TYR A 39 12.16 -2.27 -12.61
CA TYR A 39 12.65 -3.40 -11.81
C TYR A 39 12.09 -4.74 -12.32
N VAL A 40 12.48 -5.13 -13.54
CA VAL A 40 11.92 -6.29 -14.26
C VAL A 40 12.02 -7.60 -13.48
N ASP A 41 13.18 -7.89 -12.87
CA ASP A 41 13.38 -9.14 -12.13
C ASP A 41 12.59 -9.18 -10.82
N ALA A 42 12.46 -8.03 -10.16
CA ALA A 42 11.63 -7.91 -8.96
C ALA A 42 10.15 -8.06 -9.30
N ALA A 43 9.68 -7.45 -10.40
CA ALA A 43 8.31 -7.59 -10.87
C ALA A 43 7.96 -9.05 -11.18
N LYS A 44 8.86 -9.79 -11.86
CA LYS A 44 8.66 -11.22 -12.17
C LYS A 44 8.57 -12.08 -10.91
N LYS A 45 9.50 -11.90 -9.96
CA LYS A 45 9.47 -12.64 -8.69
C LYS A 45 8.21 -12.31 -7.88
N PHE A 46 7.87 -11.03 -7.78
CA PHE A 46 6.68 -10.59 -7.06
C PHE A 46 5.40 -11.13 -7.68
N GLN A 47 5.29 -11.18 -9.01
CA GLN A 47 4.15 -11.79 -9.69
C GLN A 47 3.99 -13.28 -9.34
N LEU A 48 5.09 -14.04 -9.32
CA LEU A 48 5.07 -15.46 -8.95
C LEU A 48 4.62 -15.68 -7.50
N GLU A 49 5.08 -14.84 -6.57
CA GLU A 49 4.75 -14.95 -5.14
C GLU A 49 3.35 -14.43 -4.81
N SER A 50 2.92 -13.33 -5.45
CA SER A 50 1.68 -12.63 -5.12
C SER A 50 0.49 -13.08 -5.96
N GLY A 51 0.72 -13.76 -7.08
CA GLY A 51 -0.32 -14.13 -8.06
C GLY A 51 -0.90 -12.94 -8.83
N THR A 52 -0.28 -11.75 -8.72
CA THR A 52 -0.76 -10.52 -9.34
C THR A 52 -0.39 -10.51 -10.81
N LYS A 53 -1.40 -10.47 -11.68
CA LYS A 53 -1.23 -10.37 -13.13
C LYS A 53 -0.86 -8.95 -13.56
#